data_AF-A0A1Z9SPH0-F1
#
_entry.id   AF-A0A1Z9SPH0-F1
#
_cell.length_a   1.000
_cell.length_b   1.000
_cell.length_c   1.000
_cell.angle_alpha   90.00
_cell.angle_beta   90.00
_cell.angle_gamma   90.00
#
_symmetry.space_group_name_H-M   'P 1'
#
loop_
_entity.id
_entity.type
_entity.pdbx_description
1 polymer ?
#
loop_
_entity_poly.entity_id
_entity_poly.type
_entity_poly.pdbx_seq_one_letter_code
_entity_poly.pdbx_strand_id
1 'polypeptide(L)'
;MKNLKILLSIFSISLFASACGNWNIKTGTTDFQTKDGNYFDNQNRDIISQEYNASGILQDCTIGNSSMQRRLPSCNSVRNKREKFLKQQARNQDQSFKKIEQQKQKGIIDKKKKISKILDKQISGNNFLKFDDGSGIFVKSFIKFNASTSNLIINAEVERDRNTTIESFKKLFTEDGKYIQISFLDADGFELISPVILPLNIVKGQDQNIAYRKKSGNTAENIIAVRMLARKPLSNFLEYSKVKKLQISLSK
;
A
#
# COMPACT_ATOMS: atom_id res chain seq x y z
N MET A 1 31.36 11.05 5.52
CA MET A 1 31.89 11.82 4.37
C MET A 1 32.82 10.92 3.58
N LYS A 2 32.63 10.85 2.25
CA LYS A 2 33.60 10.40 1.23
C LYS A 2 33.93 8.88 1.28
N ASN A 3 33.99 8.09 0.20
CA ASN A 3 34.44 8.39 -1.15
C ASN A 3 33.72 7.52 -2.20
N LEU A 4 33.09 8.22 -3.15
CA LEU A 4 32.85 7.79 -4.52
C LEU A 4 34.16 8.04 -5.29
N LYS A 5 34.80 7.01 -5.84
CA LYS A 5 35.82 7.20 -6.90
C LYS A 5 35.65 6.16 -8.00
N ILE A 6 34.97 6.66 -9.04
CA ILE A 6 34.94 6.20 -10.42
C ILE A 6 36.39 6.11 -10.92
N LEU A 7 36.80 4.93 -11.39
CA LEU A 7 38.02 4.76 -12.18
C LEU A 7 37.63 4.80 -13.66
N LEU A 8 37.74 6.00 -14.23
CA LEU A 8 37.85 6.20 -15.67
C LEU A 8 39.19 5.62 -16.12
N SER A 9 39.15 4.50 -16.85
CA SER A 9 40.29 4.03 -17.63
C SER A 9 40.37 4.87 -18.90
N ILE A 10 41.14 5.96 -18.82
CA ILE A 10 41.59 6.75 -19.97
C ILE A 10 42.56 5.86 -20.74
N PHE A 11 42.10 5.34 -21.89
CA PHE A 11 42.92 4.57 -22.81
C PHE A 11 43.92 5.52 -23.46
N SER A 12 45.20 5.27 -23.21
CA SER A 12 46.34 6.03 -23.68
C SER A 12 46.36 6.09 -25.21
N ILE A 13 46.27 7.29 -25.75
CA ILE A 13 46.60 7.61 -27.14
C ILE A 13 48.12 7.41 -27.28
N SER A 14 48.53 6.36 -27.99
CA SER A 14 49.91 6.22 -28.48
C SER A 14 49.91 6.48 -29.99
N LEU A 15 50.62 7.54 -30.36
CA LEU A 15 50.85 8.01 -31.71
C LEU A 15 51.71 7.02 -32.51
N PHE A 16 51.28 6.83 -33.76
CA PHE A 16 52.06 6.56 -34.97
C PHE A 16 53.55 6.25 -34.81
N ALA A 17 53.89 4.96 -34.95
CA ALA A 17 55.12 4.54 -35.60
C ALA A 17 54.78 4.13 -37.04
N SER A 18 55.17 4.98 -37.99
CA SER A 18 55.23 4.67 -39.42
C SER A 18 56.27 3.59 -39.68
N ALA A 19 55.82 2.33 -39.71
CA ALA A 19 56.59 1.26 -40.33
C ALA A 19 56.24 1.23 -41.83
N CYS A 20 57.12 1.80 -42.65
CA CYS A 20 57.21 1.48 -44.07
C CYS A 20 57.49 -0.03 -44.20
N GLY A 21 56.44 -0.82 -44.40
CA GLY A 21 56.53 -2.23 -44.74
C GLY A 21 56.53 -2.41 -46.24
N ASN A 22 57.62 -2.96 -46.77
CA ASN A 22 57.76 -3.35 -48.17
C ASN A 22 56.56 -4.16 -48.65
N TRP A 23 55.92 -3.70 -49.72
CA TRP A 23 54.90 -4.46 -50.44
C TRP A 23 55.58 -5.55 -51.24
N ASN A 24 55.51 -6.78 -50.73
CA ASN A 24 56.00 -7.96 -51.44
C ASN A 24 54.80 -8.65 -52.09
N ILE A 25 54.48 -8.30 -53.34
CA ILE A 25 53.48 -9.01 -54.13
C ILE A 25 54.18 -10.21 -54.76
N LYS A 26 54.14 -11.35 -54.09
CA LYS A 26 54.37 -12.67 -54.70
C LYS A 26 53.43 -13.70 -54.10
N THR A 27 52.90 -14.53 -55.00
CA THR A 27 52.09 -15.74 -54.82
C THR A 27 50.59 -15.55 -54.65
N GLY A 28 49.85 -16.23 -55.52
CA GLY A 28 48.40 -16.14 -55.64
C GLY A 28 47.68 -16.88 -54.52
N THR A 29 46.86 -16.12 -53.81
CA THR A 29 45.60 -16.47 -53.14
C THR A 29 44.86 -15.14 -52.95
N THR A 30 43.64 -15.05 -53.45
CA THR A 30 43.00 -13.81 -53.94
C THR A 30 42.30 -12.96 -52.88
N ASP A 31 42.84 -12.81 -51.68
CA ASP A 31 42.11 -12.10 -50.64
C ASP A 31 42.99 -11.29 -49.68
N PHE A 32 42.59 -10.04 -49.46
CA PHE A 32 43.32 -9.10 -48.62
C PHE A 32 42.51 -8.80 -47.36
N GLN A 33 43.10 -9.07 -46.19
CA GLN A 33 42.56 -8.58 -44.92
C GLN A 33 43.01 -7.13 -44.72
N THR A 34 42.07 -6.21 -44.56
CA THR A 34 42.38 -4.83 -44.18
C THR A 34 42.69 -4.75 -42.68
N LYS A 35 43.44 -3.73 -42.25
CA LYS A 35 43.76 -3.49 -40.82
C LYS A 35 42.53 -3.39 -39.90
N ASP A 36 41.36 -3.14 -40.48
CA ASP A 36 40.08 -3.02 -39.77
C ASP A 36 39.31 -4.35 -39.68
N GLY A 37 39.90 -5.47 -40.14
CA GLY A 37 39.29 -6.81 -40.08
C GLY A 37 38.34 -7.14 -41.24
N ASN A 38 38.31 -6.33 -42.30
CA ASN A 38 37.50 -6.59 -43.50
C ASN A 38 38.26 -7.46 -44.50
N TYR A 39 37.53 -8.23 -45.29
CA TYR A 39 38.06 -9.06 -46.35
C TYR A 39 37.68 -8.49 -47.71
N PHE A 40 38.66 -8.23 -48.56
CA PHE A 40 38.46 -7.80 -49.94
C PHE A 40 38.64 -9.00 -50.88
N ASP A 41 37.55 -9.45 -51.49
CA ASP A 41 37.60 -10.52 -52.49
C ASP A 41 37.91 -9.91 -53.86
N ASN A 42 39.11 -10.20 -54.35
CA ASN A 42 39.65 -9.58 -55.55
C ASN A 42 39.01 -10.11 -56.85
N GLN A 43 38.27 -11.23 -56.80
CA GLN A 43 37.60 -11.81 -57.97
C GLN A 43 36.29 -11.09 -58.31
N ASN A 44 35.53 -10.66 -57.30
CA ASN A 44 34.23 -9.99 -57.48
C ASN A 44 34.24 -8.50 -57.08
N ARG A 45 35.37 -7.97 -56.58
CA ARG A 45 35.54 -6.60 -56.05
C ARG A 45 34.58 -6.26 -54.89
N ASP A 46 34.23 -7.27 -54.09
CA ASP A 46 33.30 -7.13 -52.97
C ASP A 46 34.04 -6.96 -51.65
N ILE A 47 33.47 -6.15 -50.76
CA ILE A 47 33.96 -5.97 -49.39
C ILE A 47 33.07 -6.75 -48.44
N ILE A 48 33.64 -7.77 -47.80
CA ILE A 48 32.99 -8.53 -46.71
C ILE A 48 33.50 -7.98 -45.38
N SER A 49 32.56 -7.67 -44.49
CA SER A 49 32.79 -7.20 -43.14
C SER A 49 32.04 -8.10 -42.17
N GLN A 50 32.37 -8.01 -40.89
CA GLN A 50 31.69 -8.76 -39.85
C GLN A 50 30.90 -7.81 -38.94
N GLU A 51 29.65 -8.17 -38.64
CA GLU A 51 28.80 -7.40 -37.75
C GLU A 51 28.07 -8.34 -36.77
N TYR A 52 27.89 -7.90 -35.53
CA TYR A 52 27.05 -8.63 -34.59
C TYR A 52 25.59 -8.49 -34.98
N ASN A 53 24.88 -9.62 -35.05
CA ASN A 53 23.44 -9.66 -35.27
C ASN A 53 22.64 -9.35 -34.00
N ALA A 54 21.30 -9.40 -34.09
CA ALA A 54 20.41 -9.10 -32.97
C ALA A 54 20.60 -10.01 -31.75
N SER A 55 21.12 -11.23 -31.94
CA SER A 55 21.41 -12.21 -30.89
C SER A 55 22.84 -12.10 -30.33
N GLY A 56 23.64 -11.14 -30.81
CA GLY A 56 25.04 -10.98 -30.39
C GLY A 56 26.01 -11.98 -31.04
N ILE A 57 25.58 -12.67 -32.10
CA ILE A 57 26.44 -13.58 -32.87
C ILE A 57 27.09 -12.78 -34.01
N LEU A 58 28.40 -12.92 -34.18
CA LEU A 58 29.14 -12.32 -35.28
C LEU A 58 28.74 -13.01 -36.60
N GLN A 59 28.35 -12.24 -37.61
CA GLN A 59 27.98 -12.76 -38.91
C GLN A 59 28.61 -11.94 -40.04
N ASP A 60 28.99 -12.62 -41.11
CA ASP A 60 29.52 -11.98 -42.30
C ASP A 60 28.42 -11.20 -43.03
N CYS A 61 28.79 -10.02 -43.52
CA CYS A 61 27.91 -9.13 -44.25
C CYS A 61 28.68 -8.39 -45.35
N THR A 62 27.95 -7.89 -46.35
CA THR A 62 28.55 -7.15 -47.47
C THR A 62 28.39 -5.65 -47.30
N ILE A 63 29.41 -4.89 -47.70
CA ILE A 63 29.36 -3.42 -47.81
C ILE A 63 29.10 -3.07 -49.28
N GLY A 64 28.05 -2.30 -49.57
CA GLY A 64 27.63 -1.95 -50.94
C GLY A 64 26.48 -2.83 -51.48
N ASN A 65 26.37 -2.95 -52.82
CA ASN A 65 25.24 -3.59 -53.52
C ASN A 65 25.41 -5.10 -53.78
N SER A 66 26.48 -5.72 -53.28
CA SER A 66 26.88 -7.10 -53.62
C SER A 66 26.13 -8.20 -52.85
N SER A 67 25.13 -7.85 -52.04
CA SER A 67 24.40 -8.78 -51.17
C SER A 67 23.65 -9.89 -51.93
N MET A 68 23.15 -9.57 -53.12
CA MET A 68 22.32 -10.50 -53.93
C MET A 68 23.14 -11.65 -54.54
N GLN A 69 24.37 -11.38 -54.99
CA GLN A 69 25.23 -12.37 -55.66
C GLN A 69 25.78 -13.41 -54.66
N ARG A 70 26.14 -12.98 -53.45
CA ARG A 70 26.69 -13.86 -52.40
C ARG A 70 25.66 -14.47 -51.46
N ARG A 71 24.39 -14.10 -51.58
CA ARG A 71 23.33 -14.47 -50.61
C ARG A 71 23.66 -14.07 -49.17
N LEU A 72 24.50 -13.05 -48.98
CA LEU A 72 24.86 -12.49 -47.67
C LEU A 72 24.09 -11.19 -47.42
N PRO A 73 23.68 -10.90 -46.17
CA PRO A 73 22.99 -9.65 -45.86
C PRO A 73 23.92 -8.44 -45.99
N SER A 74 23.36 -7.26 -46.28
CA SER A 74 24.11 -6.00 -46.19
C SER A 74 24.39 -5.63 -44.74
N CYS A 75 25.60 -5.13 -44.43
CA CYS A 75 25.99 -4.74 -43.07
C CYS A 75 25.07 -3.66 -42.46
N ASN A 76 24.57 -2.73 -43.28
CA ASN A 76 23.59 -1.73 -42.83
C ASN A 76 22.27 -2.37 -42.42
N SER A 77 21.83 -3.42 -43.11
CA SER A 77 20.63 -4.19 -42.76
C SER A 77 20.82 -4.93 -41.43
N VAL A 78 22.00 -5.53 -41.21
CA VAL A 78 22.35 -6.19 -39.94
C VAL A 78 22.33 -5.21 -38.77
N ARG A 79 23.00 -4.06 -38.91
CA ARG A 79 23.03 -3.01 -37.88
C ARG A 79 21.64 -2.47 -37.58
N ASN A 80 20.84 -2.16 -38.61
CA ASN A 80 19.47 -1.69 -38.46
C ASN A 80 18.58 -2.72 -37.74
N LYS A 81 18.74 -4.02 -38.04
CA LYS A 81 18.01 -5.09 -37.33
C LYS A 81 18.43 -5.20 -35.87
N ARG A 82 19.73 -5.12 -35.58
CA ARG A 82 20.27 -5.10 -34.20
C ARG A 82 19.72 -3.91 -33.41
N GLU A 83 19.78 -2.70 -33.95
CA GLU A 83 19.27 -1.51 -33.28
C GLU A 83 17.76 -1.58 -33.03
N LYS A 84 16.98 -2.06 -34.00
CA LYS A 84 15.54 -2.27 -33.83
C LYS A 84 15.24 -3.27 -32.71
N PHE A 85 15.98 -4.38 -32.67
CA PHE A 85 15.84 -5.38 -31.62
C PHE A 85 16.18 -4.84 -30.24
N LEU A 86 17.31 -4.13 -30.09
CA LEU A 86 17.71 -3.50 -28.83
C LEU A 86 16.69 -2.45 -28.37
N LYS A 87 16.20 -1.60 -29.27
CA LYS A 87 15.12 -0.64 -28.97
C LYS A 87 13.84 -1.34 -28.55
N GLN A 88 13.48 -2.46 -29.17
CA GLN A 88 12.31 -3.24 -28.79
C GLN A 88 12.48 -3.89 -27.41
N GLN A 89 13.67 -4.45 -27.11
CA GLN A 89 13.97 -4.99 -25.79
C GLN A 89 13.89 -3.91 -24.70
N ALA A 90 14.51 -2.74 -24.93
CA ALA A 90 14.46 -1.62 -23.99
C ALA A 90 13.00 -1.18 -23.74
N ARG A 91 12.19 -1.05 -24.80
CA ARG A 91 10.75 -0.72 -24.67
C ARG A 91 9.98 -1.77 -23.87
N ASN A 92 10.23 -3.06 -24.12
CA ASN A 92 9.57 -4.15 -23.41
C ASN A 92 9.96 -4.15 -21.92
N GLN A 93 11.24 -3.91 -21.62
CA GLN A 93 11.74 -3.77 -20.25
C GLN A 93 11.09 -2.57 -19.55
N ASP A 94 11.11 -1.38 -20.15
CA ASP A 94 10.48 -0.18 -19.60
C ASP A 94 8.98 -0.38 -19.32
N GLN A 95 8.26 -1.03 -20.24
CA GLN A 95 6.85 -1.36 -20.04
C GLN A 95 6.65 -2.33 -18.87
N SER A 96 7.51 -3.33 -18.72
CA SER A 96 7.45 -4.27 -17.61
C SER A 96 7.72 -3.58 -16.26
N PHE A 97 8.73 -2.69 -16.19
CA PHE A 97 9.03 -1.92 -14.99
C PHE A 97 7.88 -0.99 -14.61
N LYS A 98 7.31 -0.26 -15.58
CA LYS A 98 6.13 0.59 -15.36
C LYS A 98 4.94 -0.20 -14.83
N LYS A 99 4.69 -1.40 -15.35
CA LYS A 99 3.61 -2.28 -14.86
C LYS A 99 3.85 -2.74 -13.42
N ILE A 100 5.08 -3.15 -13.08
CA ILE A 100 5.45 -3.55 -11.72
C ILE A 100 5.29 -2.37 -10.75
N GLU A 101 5.75 -1.19 -11.14
CA GLU A 101 5.65 0.02 -10.31
C GLU A 101 4.19 0.42 -10.09
N GLN A 102 3.36 0.40 -11.14
CA GLN A 102 1.92 0.64 -11.03
C GLN A 102 1.24 -0.38 -10.11
N GLN A 103 1.59 -1.66 -10.18
CA GLN A 103 1.06 -2.69 -9.30
C GLN A 103 1.47 -2.46 -7.84
N LYS A 104 2.73 -2.10 -7.59
CA LYS A 104 3.21 -1.75 -6.24
C LYS A 104 2.46 -0.55 -5.68
N GLN A 105 2.29 0.52 -6.47
CA GLN A 105 1.55 1.71 -6.07
C GLN A 105 0.07 1.40 -5.80
N LYS A 106 -0.60 0.65 -6.67
CA LYS A 106 -1.98 0.17 -6.44
C LYS A 106 -2.10 -0.61 -5.14
N GLY A 107 -1.18 -1.55 -4.89
CA GLY A 107 -1.16 -2.33 -3.65
C GLY A 107 -0.99 -1.47 -2.39
N ILE A 108 -0.17 -0.41 -2.45
CA ILE A 108 -0.01 0.55 -1.34
C ILE A 108 -1.31 1.34 -1.14
N ILE A 109 -1.93 1.84 -2.20
CA ILE A 109 -3.18 2.60 -2.15
C ILE A 109 -4.30 1.73 -1.56
N ASP A 110 -4.42 0.49 -2.00
CA ASP A 110 -5.43 -0.45 -1.49
C ASP A 110 -5.23 -0.77 -0.02
N LYS A 111 -3.98 -0.95 0.43
CA LYS A 111 -3.65 -1.12 1.86
C LYS A 111 -4.05 0.12 2.67
N LYS A 112 -3.69 1.32 2.21
CA LYS A 112 -4.07 2.58 2.86
C LYS A 112 -5.59 2.73 2.95
N LYS A 113 -6.32 2.41 1.88
CA LYS A 113 -7.78 2.46 1.82
C LYS A 113 -8.45 1.44 2.75
N LYS A 114 -7.88 0.24 2.90
CA LYS A 114 -8.36 -0.75 3.86
C LYS A 114 -8.17 -0.27 5.30
N ILE A 115 -7.00 0.30 5.61
CA ILE A 115 -6.71 0.86 6.94
C ILE A 115 -7.65 2.03 7.23
N SER A 116 -7.82 2.97 6.29
CA SER A 116 -8.70 4.14 6.50
C SER A 116 -10.14 3.70 6.78
N LYS A 117 -10.67 2.73 6.02
CA LYS A 117 -12.00 2.16 6.28
C LYS A 117 -12.14 1.57 7.69
N ILE A 118 -11.09 0.97 8.22
CA ILE A 118 -11.07 0.42 9.59
C ILE A 118 -11.02 1.55 10.62
N LEU A 119 -10.22 2.59 10.37
CA LEU A 119 -10.11 3.76 11.26
C LEU A 119 -11.40 4.60 11.29
N ASP A 120 -12.12 4.68 10.18
CA ASP A 120 -13.39 5.39 10.08
C ASP A 120 -14.59 4.56 10.54
N LYS A 121 -14.39 3.27 10.81
CA LYS A 121 -15.43 2.37 11.27
C LYS A 121 -16.01 2.87 12.60
N GLN A 122 -17.34 3.00 12.60
CA GLN A 122 -18.12 3.27 13.79
C GLN A 122 -19.06 2.09 14.02
N ILE A 123 -19.16 1.65 15.26
CA ILE A 123 -20.03 0.55 15.66
C ILE A 123 -21.07 1.12 16.61
N SER A 124 -22.33 0.84 16.32
CA SER A 124 -23.46 1.21 17.17
C SER A 124 -24.10 -0.02 17.77
N GLY A 125 -24.62 0.12 18.99
CA GLY A 125 -25.47 -0.86 19.63
C GLY A 125 -26.60 -0.15 20.36
N ASN A 126 -27.72 -0.83 20.49
CA ASN A 126 -28.84 -0.37 21.30
C ASN A 126 -29.42 -1.55 22.09
N ASN A 127 -29.87 -1.29 23.30
CA ASN A 127 -30.63 -2.29 24.05
C ASN A 127 -31.64 -1.61 24.98
N PHE A 128 -32.76 -2.30 25.22
CA PHE A 128 -33.71 -1.93 26.26
C PHE A 128 -33.43 -2.76 27.50
N LEU A 129 -33.23 -2.09 28.63
CA LEU A 129 -32.92 -2.73 29.91
C LEU A 129 -34.08 -2.45 30.86
N LYS A 130 -34.70 -3.51 31.36
CA LYS A 130 -35.82 -3.45 32.30
C LYS A 130 -35.34 -3.78 33.71
N PHE A 131 -35.86 -3.05 34.70
CA PHE A 131 -35.57 -3.28 36.12
C PHE A 131 -36.68 -4.09 36.78
N ASP A 132 -36.37 -4.62 37.96
CA ASP A 132 -37.27 -5.49 38.74
C ASP A 132 -38.54 -4.75 39.20
N ASP A 133 -38.48 -3.42 39.33
CA ASP A 133 -39.61 -2.54 39.69
C ASP A 133 -40.52 -2.18 38.49
N GLY A 134 -40.27 -2.77 37.33
CA GLY A 134 -41.02 -2.51 36.09
C GLY A 134 -40.56 -1.27 35.31
N SER A 135 -39.67 -0.45 35.88
CA SER A 135 -39.03 0.66 35.17
C SER A 135 -38.05 0.15 34.11
N GLY A 136 -37.59 1.05 33.23
CA GLY A 136 -36.69 0.68 32.15
C GLY A 136 -35.95 1.86 31.52
N ILE A 137 -34.87 1.54 30.84
CA ILE A 137 -34.03 2.50 30.10
C ILE A 137 -33.68 1.95 28.73
N PHE A 138 -33.55 2.85 27.76
CA PHE A 138 -32.95 2.53 26.46
C PHE A 138 -31.51 3.01 26.46
N VAL A 139 -30.57 2.12 26.20
CA VAL A 139 -29.15 2.47 26.08
C VAL A 139 -28.76 2.43 24.62
N LYS A 140 -28.31 3.55 24.07
CA LYS A 140 -27.71 3.66 22.74
C LYS A 140 -26.23 3.93 22.88
N SER A 141 -25.39 3.07 22.32
CA SER A 141 -23.94 3.22 22.37
C SER A 141 -23.35 3.34 20.98
N PHE A 142 -22.37 4.23 20.84
CA PHE A 142 -21.59 4.46 19.64
C PHE A 142 -20.12 4.45 20.02
N ILE A 143 -19.35 3.60 19.36
CA ILE A 143 -17.91 3.49 19.61
C ILE A 143 -17.17 3.72 18.30
N LYS A 144 -16.15 4.58 18.35
CA LYS A 144 -15.24 4.87 17.25
C LYS A 144 -13.80 4.82 17.75
N PHE A 145 -12.90 4.24 16.96
CA PHE A 145 -11.47 4.32 17.24
C PHE A 145 -10.90 5.67 16.76
N ASN A 146 -10.10 6.32 17.61
CA ASN A 146 -9.38 7.54 17.29
C ASN A 146 -7.90 7.23 17.10
N ALA A 147 -7.46 7.19 15.84
CA ALA A 147 -6.09 6.89 15.45
C ALA A 147 -5.05 7.85 16.05
N SER A 148 -5.39 9.14 16.18
CA SER A 148 -4.44 10.16 16.66
C SER A 148 -4.11 10.01 18.15
N THR A 149 -4.98 9.37 18.92
CA THR A 149 -4.79 9.20 20.38
C THR A 149 -4.76 7.73 20.80
N SER A 150 -4.85 6.79 19.86
CA SER A 150 -4.96 5.34 20.10
C SER A 150 -6.03 4.95 21.12
N ASN A 151 -7.13 5.71 21.16
CA ASN A 151 -8.22 5.51 22.11
C ASN A 151 -9.52 5.14 21.39
N LEU A 152 -10.34 4.31 22.01
CA LEU A 152 -11.76 4.21 21.71
C LEU A 152 -12.47 5.42 22.32
N ILE A 153 -13.23 6.12 21.49
CA ILE A 153 -14.21 7.12 21.91
C ILE A 153 -15.54 6.39 22.07
N ILE A 154 -16.03 6.32 23.30
CA ILE A 154 -17.27 5.65 23.66
C ILE A 154 -18.31 6.72 24.00
N ASN A 155 -19.39 6.77 23.23
CA ASN A 155 -20.55 7.60 23.51
C ASN A 155 -21.71 6.68 23.85
N ALA A 156 -22.23 6.74 25.08
CA ALA A 156 -23.46 6.05 25.47
C ALA A 156 -24.53 7.09 25.83
N GLU A 157 -25.76 6.89 25.40
CA GLU A 157 -26.92 7.69 25.75
C GLU A 157 -27.95 6.77 26.42
N VAL A 158 -28.29 7.10 27.66
CA VAL A 158 -29.30 6.39 28.44
C VAL A 158 -30.57 7.22 28.41
N GLU A 159 -31.58 6.73 27.73
CA GLU A 159 -32.89 7.39 27.59
C GLU A 159 -33.90 6.75 28.55
N ARG A 160 -34.74 7.60 29.15
CA ARG A 160 -35.80 7.18 30.08
C ARG A 160 -36.93 6.50 29.32
N ASP A 161 -37.37 5.33 29.76
CA ASP A 161 -38.61 4.73 29.25
C ASP A 161 -39.85 5.52 29.71
N ARG A 162 -40.93 5.43 28.94
CA ARG A 162 -42.21 6.09 29.25
C ARG A 162 -42.78 5.64 30.59
N ASN A 163 -42.57 4.38 30.98
CA ASN A 163 -43.07 3.83 32.25
C ASN A 163 -42.17 4.17 33.45
N THR A 164 -41.03 4.83 33.23
CA THR A 164 -40.07 5.16 34.29
C THR A 164 -40.31 6.57 34.78
N THR A 165 -40.55 6.74 36.08
CA THR A 165 -40.71 8.07 36.68
C THR A 165 -39.40 8.86 36.60
N ILE A 166 -39.50 10.19 36.65
CA ILE A 166 -38.30 11.05 36.64
C ILE A 166 -37.44 10.79 37.88
N GLU A 167 -38.05 10.52 39.03
CA GLU A 167 -37.35 10.20 40.28
C GLU A 167 -36.58 8.89 40.19
N SER A 168 -37.23 7.80 39.73
CA SER A 168 -36.55 6.52 39.52
C SER A 168 -35.42 6.65 38.51
N PHE A 169 -35.61 7.43 37.45
CA PHE A 169 -34.56 7.69 36.47
C PHE A 169 -33.38 8.46 37.08
N LYS A 170 -33.63 9.49 37.89
CA LYS A 170 -32.57 10.26 38.58
C LYS A 170 -31.78 9.37 39.55
N LYS A 171 -32.48 8.51 40.31
CA LYS A 171 -31.86 7.58 41.25
C LYS A 171 -30.79 6.70 40.60
N LEU A 172 -30.98 6.28 39.34
CA LEU A 172 -29.97 5.51 38.60
C LEU A 172 -28.60 6.19 38.54
N PHE A 173 -28.56 7.52 38.56
CA PHE A 173 -27.33 8.31 38.41
C PHE A 173 -26.75 8.82 39.75
N THR A 174 -27.46 8.61 40.85
CA THR A 174 -27.05 9.04 42.20
C THR A 174 -26.79 7.88 43.14
N GLU A 175 -27.47 6.75 42.94
CA GLU A 175 -27.28 5.52 43.71
C GLU A 175 -26.11 4.70 43.14
N ASP A 176 -25.57 3.82 43.97
CA ASP A 176 -24.46 2.94 43.62
C ASP A 176 -24.94 1.57 43.11
N GLY A 177 -24.03 0.85 42.44
CA GLY A 177 -24.26 -0.56 42.09
C GLY A 177 -24.99 -0.80 40.77
N LYS A 178 -25.03 0.18 39.86
CA LYS A 178 -25.52 -0.03 38.50
C LYS A 178 -24.50 0.43 37.48
N TYR A 179 -24.16 -0.46 36.55
CA TYR A 179 -23.20 -0.21 35.48
C TYR A 179 -23.77 -0.68 34.15
N ILE A 180 -23.48 0.05 33.09
CA ILE A 180 -23.68 -0.41 31.72
C ILE A 180 -22.40 -1.12 31.29
N GLN A 181 -22.53 -2.39 30.92
CA GLN A 181 -21.46 -3.14 30.30
C GLN A 181 -21.66 -3.15 28.79
N ILE A 182 -20.61 -2.79 28.05
CA ILE A 182 -20.57 -2.85 26.59
C ILE A 182 -19.53 -3.87 26.17
N SER A 183 -19.98 -5.03 25.70
CA SER A 183 -19.13 -6.11 25.16
C SER A 183 -18.95 -5.98 23.65
N PHE A 184 -17.75 -6.30 23.18
CA PHE A 184 -17.35 -6.18 21.77
C PHE A 184 -17.34 -7.55 21.12
N LEU A 185 -18.33 -7.84 20.29
CA LEU A 185 -18.51 -9.18 19.74
C LEU A 185 -18.16 -9.24 18.26
N ASP A 186 -17.64 -10.39 17.82
CA ASP A 186 -17.48 -10.72 16.41
C ASP A 186 -18.80 -11.15 15.74
N ALA A 187 -18.70 -11.74 14.54
CA ALA A 187 -19.85 -12.24 13.80
C ALA A 187 -20.54 -13.41 14.51
N ASP A 188 -19.75 -14.28 15.13
CA ASP A 188 -20.19 -15.51 15.78
C ASP A 188 -20.66 -15.27 17.23
N GLY A 189 -20.39 -14.07 17.77
CA GLY A 189 -20.80 -13.67 19.11
C GLY A 189 -19.73 -13.85 20.18
N PHE A 190 -18.49 -14.15 19.81
CA PHE A 190 -17.37 -14.22 20.76
C PHE A 190 -16.88 -12.82 21.11
N GLU A 191 -16.54 -12.63 22.39
CA GLU A 191 -15.96 -11.39 22.89
C GLU A 191 -14.51 -11.26 22.46
N LEU A 192 -14.18 -10.16 21.76
CA LEU A 192 -12.87 -9.93 21.17
C LEU A 192 -11.98 -8.99 21.99
N ILE A 193 -12.60 -8.07 22.72
CA ILE A 193 -11.95 -7.00 23.48
C ILE A 193 -12.62 -6.97 24.85
N SER A 194 -11.85 -6.67 25.89
CA SER A 194 -12.38 -6.48 27.24
C SER A 194 -13.57 -5.49 27.22
N PRO A 195 -14.66 -5.83 27.92
CA PRO A 195 -15.85 -5.00 27.90
C PRO A 195 -15.59 -3.65 28.54
N VAL A 196 -16.29 -2.62 28.07
CA VAL A 196 -16.29 -1.31 28.71
C VAL A 196 -17.38 -1.27 29.76
N ILE A 197 -16.99 -0.93 30.98
CA ILE A 197 -17.91 -0.72 32.10
C ILE A 197 -18.10 0.80 32.27
N LEU A 198 -19.35 1.25 32.19
CA LEU A 198 -19.76 2.63 32.42
C LEU A 198 -20.64 2.69 33.67
N PRO A 199 -20.16 3.19 34.81
CA PRO A 199 -21.01 3.43 35.97
C PRO A 199 -22.15 4.39 35.62
N LEU A 200 -23.36 4.09 36.09
CA LEU A 200 -24.45 5.04 36.00
C LEU A 200 -24.30 6.15 37.04
N ASN A 201 -23.77 5.83 38.21
CA ASN A 201 -23.45 6.81 39.24
C ASN A 201 -22.47 7.88 38.69
N ILE A 202 -22.89 9.15 38.72
CA ILE A 202 -22.13 10.26 38.12
C ILE A 202 -20.80 10.48 38.85
N VAL A 203 -20.79 10.41 40.18
CA VAL A 203 -19.58 10.66 40.99
C VAL A 203 -18.52 9.61 40.66
N LYS A 204 -18.89 8.33 40.73
CA LYS A 204 -17.98 7.22 40.35
C LYS A 204 -17.50 7.31 38.92
N GLY A 205 -18.36 7.75 38.01
CA GLY A 205 -17.98 7.93 36.61
C GLY A 205 -17.00 9.08 36.38
N GLN A 206 -17.20 10.20 37.06
CA GLN A 206 -16.28 11.34 37.01
C GLN A 206 -14.90 10.96 37.53
N ASP A 207 -14.82 10.17 38.60
CA ASP A 207 -13.55 9.61 39.11
C ASP A 207 -12.85 8.71 38.07
N GLN A 208 -13.61 8.10 37.17
CA GLN A 208 -13.12 7.30 36.05
C GLN A 208 -12.91 8.11 34.74
N ASN A 209 -12.91 9.44 34.82
CA ASN A 209 -12.79 10.35 33.66
C ASN A 209 -13.91 10.19 32.61
N ILE A 210 -15.13 9.89 33.06
CA ILE A 210 -16.32 9.82 32.21
C ILE A 210 -17.09 11.14 32.34
N ALA A 211 -17.37 11.77 31.21
CA ALA A 211 -18.16 13.00 31.17
C ALA A 211 -19.65 12.68 31.03
N TYR A 212 -20.48 13.28 31.88
CA TYR A 212 -21.94 13.13 31.86
C TYR A 212 -22.60 14.42 31.39
N ARG A 213 -23.57 14.32 30.48
CA ARG A 213 -24.35 15.45 30.00
C ARG A 213 -25.83 15.09 29.99
N LYS A 214 -26.64 15.84 30.74
CA LYS A 214 -28.10 15.69 30.72
C LYS A 214 -28.67 16.20 29.39
N LYS A 215 -29.73 15.54 28.95
CA LYS A 215 -30.61 15.95 27.86
C LYS A 215 -31.99 16.18 28.45
N SER A 216 -32.44 17.43 28.44
CA SER A 216 -33.75 17.83 28.94
C SER A 216 -34.76 17.85 27.79
N GLY A 217 -36.03 17.56 28.10
CA GLY A 217 -37.16 17.71 27.21
C GLY A 217 -37.68 19.15 27.21
N ASN A 218 -38.99 19.32 27.18
CA ASN A 218 -39.64 20.65 27.10
C ASN A 218 -39.30 21.56 28.30
N THR A 219 -39.00 20.98 29.46
CA THR A 219 -38.57 21.71 30.67
C THR A 219 -37.21 21.19 31.14
N ALA A 220 -36.44 22.05 31.82
CA ALA A 220 -35.11 21.69 32.33
C ALA A 220 -35.15 20.52 33.32
N GLU A 221 -36.26 20.35 34.03
CA GLU A 221 -36.51 19.31 35.04
C GLU A 221 -36.92 17.97 34.43
N ASN A 222 -37.52 17.98 33.23
CA ASN A 222 -37.88 16.78 32.50
C ASN A 222 -36.64 16.19 31.80
N ILE A 223 -35.84 15.45 32.56
CA ILE A 223 -34.68 14.74 32.02
C ILE A 223 -35.20 13.56 31.17
N ILE A 224 -34.84 13.58 29.89
CA ILE A 224 -35.20 12.53 28.93
C ILE A 224 -34.06 11.55 28.69
N ALA A 225 -32.81 12.01 28.82
CA ALA A 225 -31.64 11.17 28.67
C ALA A 225 -30.42 11.72 29.40
N VAL A 226 -29.43 10.85 29.60
CA VAL A 226 -28.08 11.22 30.06
C VAL A 226 -27.07 10.62 29.09
N ARG A 227 -26.20 11.47 28.53
CA ARG A 227 -25.10 11.06 27.67
C ARG A 227 -23.83 10.90 28.50
N MET A 228 -23.15 9.79 28.30
CA MET A 228 -21.83 9.47 28.84
C MET A 228 -20.81 9.47 27.71
N LEU A 229 -19.70 10.17 27.91
CA LEU A 229 -18.56 10.16 27.02
C LEU A 229 -17.35 9.64 27.79
N ALA A 230 -16.80 8.52 27.32
CA ALA A 230 -15.60 7.91 27.88
C ALA A 230 -14.54 7.73 26.80
N ARG A 231 -13.27 7.72 27.23
CA ARG A 231 -12.13 7.36 26.38
C ARG A 231 -11.40 6.20 27.02
N LYS A 232 -11.13 5.15 26.24
CA LYS A 232 -10.38 3.99 26.71
C LYS A 232 -9.23 3.69 25.75
N PRO A 233 -8.01 3.46 26.26
CA PRO A 233 -6.90 3.05 25.41
C PRO A 233 -7.22 1.70 24.77
N LEU A 234 -6.79 1.54 23.52
CA LEU A 234 -6.86 0.26 22.81
C LEU A 234 -5.45 -0.13 22.39
N SER A 235 -4.99 -1.26 22.91
CA SER A 235 -3.68 -1.83 22.58
C SER A 235 -3.60 -2.33 21.14
N ASN A 236 -4.70 -2.88 20.61
CA ASN A 236 -4.71 -3.52 19.29
C ASN A 236 -5.89 -3.08 18.41
N PHE A 237 -5.64 -2.20 17.45
CA PHE A 237 -6.68 -1.74 16.51
C PHE A 237 -7.17 -2.85 15.56
N LEU A 238 -6.37 -3.91 15.32
CA LEU A 238 -6.79 -5.03 14.49
C LEU A 238 -7.90 -5.84 15.15
N GLU A 239 -7.93 -5.95 16.47
CA GLU A 239 -9.04 -6.57 17.20
C GLU A 239 -10.34 -5.77 17.01
N TYR A 240 -10.27 -4.43 17.14
CA TYR A 240 -11.42 -3.56 16.86
C TYR A 240 -11.94 -3.68 15.41
N SER A 241 -11.03 -3.91 14.46
CA SER A 241 -11.42 -4.15 13.06
C SER A 241 -12.32 -5.38 12.89
N LYS A 242 -12.19 -6.39 13.77
CA LYS A 242 -12.97 -7.63 13.74
C LYS A 242 -14.34 -7.51 14.39
N VAL A 243 -14.52 -6.60 15.35
CA VAL A 243 -15.80 -6.39 16.07
C VAL A 243 -16.94 -6.10 15.08
N LYS A 244 -18.05 -6.82 15.19
CA LYS A 244 -19.22 -6.66 14.30
C LYS A 244 -20.39 -6.00 15.01
N LYS A 245 -20.56 -6.28 16.30
CA LYS A 245 -21.70 -5.81 17.09
C LYS A 245 -21.26 -5.43 18.49
N LEU A 246 -22.03 -4.54 19.11
CA LEU A 246 -21.93 -4.24 20.54
C LEU A 246 -23.08 -4.93 21.23
N GLN A 247 -22.80 -5.63 22.32
CA GLN A 247 -23.83 -6.10 23.24
C GLN A 247 -23.82 -5.21 24.47
N ILE A 248 -24.99 -4.69 24.82
CA ILE A 248 -25.15 -3.80 25.96
C ILE A 248 -25.98 -4.53 27.01
N SER A 249 -25.46 -4.63 28.22
CA SER A 249 -26.15 -5.24 29.36
C SER A 249 -26.08 -4.34 30.58
N LEU A 250 -26.99 -4.59 31.52
CA LEU A 250 -26.91 -4.03 32.86
C LEU A 250 -26.10 -4.99 33.73
N SER A 251 -25.10 -4.48 34.44
CA SER A 251 -24.38 -5.20 35.47
C SER A 251 -24.72 -4.60 36.84
N LYS A 252 -24.91 -5.47 37.84
CA LYS A 252 -25.18 -5.11 39.24
C LYS A 252 -23.85 -5.15 40.01
#